data_AF-A0A6B3M3U0-F1
#
_entry.id   AF-A0A6B3M3U0-F1
#
_cell.length_a   1.000
_cell.length_b   1.000
_cell.length_c   1.000
_cell.angle_alpha   90.00
_cell.angle_beta   90.00
_cell.angle_gamma   90.00
#
_symmetry.space_group_name_H-M   'P 1'
#
loop_
_entity.id
_entity.type
_entity.pdbx_description
1 polymer ?
#
loop_
_entity_poly.entity_id
_entity_poly.type
_entity_poly.pdbx_seq_one_letter_code
_entity_poly.pdbx_strand_id
1 'polypeptide(L)'
;MANQTPMQKQFASSYEQQRFDMFLNVARELTGRAKQRSLPQGKALDWDKFNAYFEKVYSNYSADELLEEILSNVYWLSSEQAVIDLHFRYLDDAVKAAKAKGKTKDKDDDDLDFVK
;
A
#
# COMPACT_ATOMS: atom_id res chain seq x y z
N MET A 1 27.68 -23.15 12.62
CA MET A 1 26.37 -22.54 12.30
C MET A 1 25.29 -23.52 12.73
N ALA A 2 24.33 -23.13 13.57
CA ALA A 2 23.27 -24.03 14.01
C ALA A 2 22.31 -24.30 12.86
N ASN A 3 22.06 -25.57 12.54
CA ASN A 3 21.21 -25.97 11.42
C ASN A 3 19.73 -25.81 11.84
N GLN A 4 19.00 -24.90 11.18
CA GLN A 4 17.58 -24.66 11.47
C GLN A 4 16.72 -25.88 11.14
N THR A 5 15.71 -26.16 11.96
CA THR A 5 14.74 -27.23 11.70
C THR A 5 13.86 -26.88 10.50
N PRO A 6 13.28 -27.86 9.78
CA PRO A 6 12.39 -27.60 8.64
C PRO A 6 11.23 -26.66 8.99
N MET A 7 10.68 -26.78 10.21
CA MET A 7 9.61 -25.92 10.70
C MET A 7 10.11 -24.47 10.88
N GLN A 8 11.30 -24.27 11.45
CA GLN A 8 11.93 -22.94 11.57
C GLN A 8 12.18 -22.31 10.20
N LYS A 9 12.58 -23.10 9.20
CA LYS A 9 12.74 -22.61 7.81
C LYS A 9 11.41 -22.19 7.21
N GLN A 10 10.35 -22.97 7.39
CA GLN A 10 9.02 -22.64 6.88
C GLN A 10 8.45 -21.36 7.50
N PHE A 11 8.65 -21.17 8.81
CA PHE A 11 8.28 -19.93 9.48
C PHE A 11 9.14 -18.73 9.04
N ALA A 12 10.46 -18.90 8.89
CA ALA A 12 11.34 -17.86 8.37
C ALA A 12 10.98 -17.45 6.94
N SER A 13 10.67 -18.41 6.07
CA SER A 13 10.19 -18.14 4.71
C SER A 13 8.85 -17.40 4.70
N SER A 14 7.93 -17.75 5.61
CA SER A 14 6.66 -17.03 5.73
C SER A 14 6.84 -15.59 6.22
N TYR A 15 7.81 -15.37 7.11
CA TYR A 15 8.11 -14.04 7.63
C TYR A 15 8.79 -13.17 6.57
N GLU A 16 9.76 -13.70 5.83
CA GLU A 16 10.41 -12.97 4.73
C GLU A 16 9.41 -12.62 3.62
N GLN A 17 8.52 -13.54 3.25
CA GLN A 17 7.47 -13.24 2.28
C GLN A 17 6.51 -12.15 2.82
N GLN A 18 6.14 -12.20 4.09
CA GLN A 18 5.32 -11.16 4.70
C GLN A 18 6.01 -9.80 4.70
N ARG A 19 7.31 -9.74 5.03
CA ARG A 19 8.11 -8.51 4.94
C ARG A 19 8.12 -7.96 3.52
N PHE A 20 8.40 -8.83 2.55
CA PHE A 20 8.38 -8.47 1.13
C PHE A 20 7.02 -7.88 0.72
N ASP A 21 5.91 -8.57 1.00
CA ASP A 21 4.57 -8.12 0.61
C ASP A 21 4.23 -6.76 1.25
N MET A 22 4.60 -6.57 2.52
CA MET A 22 4.40 -5.30 3.23
C MET A 22 5.17 -4.16 2.58
N PHE A 23 6.47 -4.35 2.33
CA PHE A 23 7.32 -3.31 1.74
C PHE A 23 6.96 -3.02 0.29
N LEU A 24 6.62 -4.05 -0.48
CA LEU A 24 6.16 -3.89 -1.85
C LEU A 24 4.90 -3.03 -1.91
N ASN A 25 3.94 -3.26 -1.01
CA ASN A 25 2.73 -2.43 -0.92
C ASN A 25 3.07 -0.97 -0.56
N VAL A 26 3.96 -0.75 0.42
CA VAL A 26 4.37 0.60 0.81
C VAL A 26 5.08 1.32 -0.33
N ALA A 27 6.04 0.68 -0.99
CA ALA A 27 6.75 1.22 -2.14
C ALA A 27 5.77 1.58 -3.28
N ARG A 28 4.78 0.72 -3.55
CA ARG A 28 3.74 0.96 -4.56
C ARG A 28 2.92 2.20 -4.23
N GLU A 29 2.42 2.31 -3.01
CA GLU A 29 1.62 3.44 -2.55
C GLU A 29 2.41 4.76 -2.59
N LEU A 30 3.64 4.76 -2.10
CA LEU A 30 4.50 5.94 -2.10
C LEU A 30 4.78 6.42 -3.52
N THR A 31 5.19 5.50 -4.40
CA THR A 31 5.52 5.82 -5.79
C THR A 31 4.27 6.26 -6.56
N GLY A 32 3.15 5.56 -6.41
CA GLY A 32 1.88 5.90 -7.05
C GLY A 32 1.38 7.28 -6.63
N ARG A 33 1.39 7.59 -5.33
CA ARG A 33 1.00 8.91 -4.80
C ARG A 33 1.95 10.01 -5.26
N ALA A 34 3.26 9.75 -5.31
CA ALA A 34 4.23 10.70 -5.84
C ALA A 34 3.97 10.99 -7.33
N LYS A 35 3.72 9.95 -8.13
CA LYS A 35 3.36 10.12 -9.55
C LYS A 35 2.06 10.88 -9.72
N GLN A 36 1.01 10.55 -8.98
CA GLN A 36 -0.26 11.28 -9.01
C GLN A 36 -0.08 12.78 -8.67
N ARG A 37 0.77 13.11 -7.69
CA ARG A 37 1.08 14.51 -7.34
C ARG A 37 1.89 15.25 -8.41
N SER A 38 2.67 14.54 -9.20
CA SER A 38 3.46 15.12 -10.29
C SER A 38 2.66 15.40 -11.57
N LEU A 39 1.44 14.86 -11.67
CA LEU A 39 0.59 15.05 -12.85
C LEU A 39 -0.03 16.46 -12.86
N PRO A 40 -0.31 17.02 -14.05
CA PRO A 40 -1.06 18.27 -14.16
C PRO A 40 -2.40 18.21 -13.44
N GLN A 41 -2.84 19.34 -12.89
CA GLN A 41 -4.11 19.44 -12.18
C GLN A 41 -5.27 18.92 -13.05
N GLY A 42 -6.13 18.09 -12.46
CA GLY A 42 -7.26 17.47 -13.14
C GLY A 42 -6.93 16.19 -13.93
N LYS A 43 -5.66 15.75 -13.96
CA LYS A 43 -5.29 14.44 -14.51
C LYS A 43 -5.20 13.38 -13.42
N ALA A 44 -5.74 12.20 -13.70
CA ALA A 44 -5.65 11.03 -12.85
C ALA A 44 -4.53 10.09 -13.32
N LEU A 45 -3.89 9.41 -12.37
CA LEU A 45 -2.94 8.35 -12.63
C LEU A 45 -3.67 7.15 -13.24
N ASP A 46 -3.14 6.64 -14.34
CA ASP A 46 -3.53 5.35 -14.91
C ASP A 46 -2.89 4.25 -14.04
N TRP A 47 -3.66 3.77 -13.05
CA TRP A 47 -3.18 2.83 -12.05
C TRP A 47 -2.79 1.48 -12.64
N ASP A 48 -3.47 1.02 -13.69
CA ASP A 48 -3.17 -0.27 -14.32
C ASP A 48 -1.81 -0.24 -15.02
N LYS A 49 -1.52 0.83 -15.77
CA LYS A 49 -0.19 1.00 -16.40
C LYS A 49 0.90 1.22 -15.37
N PHE A 50 0.60 1.99 -14.33
CA PHE A 50 1.54 2.19 -13.22
C PHE A 50 1.88 0.86 -12.55
N ASN A 51 0.88 0.04 -12.22
CA ASN A 51 1.10 -1.25 -11.56
C ASN A 51 1.90 -2.21 -12.43
N ALA A 52 1.59 -2.31 -13.74
CA ALA A 52 2.36 -3.16 -14.65
C ALA A 52 3.84 -2.73 -14.76
N TYR A 53 4.11 -1.42 -14.79
CA TYR A 53 5.48 -0.92 -14.73
C TYR A 53 6.14 -1.21 -13.38
N PHE A 54 5.43 -0.94 -12.29
CA PHE A 54 5.92 -1.10 -10.94
C PHE A 54 6.30 -2.57 -10.66
N GLU A 55 5.43 -3.51 -11.01
CA GLU A 55 5.71 -4.94 -10.89
C GLU A 55 6.96 -5.33 -11.69
N LYS A 56 7.08 -4.89 -12.94
CA LYS A 56 8.27 -5.20 -13.75
C LYS A 56 9.58 -4.73 -13.12
N VAL A 57 9.57 -3.62 -12.38
CA VAL A 57 10.77 -3.05 -11.75
C VAL A 57 11.09 -3.75 -10.43
N TYR A 58 10.08 -3.98 -9.59
CA TYR A 58 10.28 -4.38 -8.19
C TYR A 58 9.94 -5.84 -7.90
N SER A 59 9.37 -6.61 -8.84
CA SER A 59 8.97 -8.01 -8.58
C SER A 59 10.13 -8.96 -8.27
N ASN A 60 11.35 -8.60 -8.68
CA ASN A 60 12.54 -9.41 -8.47
C ASN A 60 13.35 -8.99 -7.23
N TYR A 61 12.89 -7.97 -6.50
CA TYR A 61 13.59 -7.50 -5.31
C TYR A 61 13.35 -8.47 -4.15
N SER A 62 14.31 -8.56 -3.25
CA SER A 62 14.13 -9.11 -1.92
C SER A 62 13.45 -8.09 -0.99
N ALA A 63 13.02 -8.54 0.19
CA ALA A 63 12.47 -7.64 1.21
C ALA A 63 13.49 -6.56 1.62
N ASP A 64 14.76 -6.92 1.80
CA ASP A 64 15.80 -5.98 2.22
C ASP A 64 16.12 -4.96 1.11
N GLU A 65 16.15 -5.38 -0.16
CA GLU A 65 16.32 -4.45 -1.30
C GLU A 65 15.14 -3.46 -1.41
N LEU A 66 13.91 -3.91 -1.17
CA LEU A 66 12.75 -3.01 -1.11
C LEU A 66 12.84 -2.04 0.06
N LEU A 67 13.27 -2.51 1.23
CA LEU A 67 13.45 -1.67 2.40
C LEU A 67 14.51 -0.59 2.14
N GLU A 68 15.66 -0.96 1.58
CA GLU A 68 16.72 -0.03 1.21
C GLU A 68 16.23 1.00 0.19
N GLU A 69 15.50 0.56 -0.85
CA GLU A 69 14.93 1.45 -1.85
C GLU A 69 13.98 2.49 -1.21
N ILE A 70 13.11 2.06 -0.30
CA ILE A 70 12.19 2.96 0.42
C ILE A 70 12.99 3.96 1.26
N LEU A 71 13.92 3.49 2.10
CA LEU A 71 14.64 4.35 3.03
C LEU A 71 15.60 5.32 2.30
N SER A 72 16.14 4.93 1.16
CA SER A 72 17.01 5.78 0.33
C SER A 72 16.25 6.90 -0.37
N ASN A 73 14.98 6.68 -0.70
CA ASN A 73 14.17 7.65 -1.46
C ASN A 73 13.18 8.43 -0.59
N VAL A 74 12.98 8.05 0.67
CA VAL A 74 11.94 8.61 1.55
C VAL A 74 12.55 9.12 2.85
N TYR A 75 13.02 10.37 2.82
CA TYR A 75 13.82 10.97 3.91
C TYR A 75 13.15 10.99 5.30
N TRP A 76 11.82 10.89 5.39
CA TRP A 76 11.08 10.91 6.65
C TRP A 76 10.83 9.52 7.24
N LEU A 77 11.19 8.46 6.51
CA LEU A 77 11.25 7.10 7.03
C LEU A 77 12.70 6.79 7.41
N SER A 78 12.91 6.30 8.64
CA SER A 78 14.25 6.09 9.20
C SER A 78 14.53 4.65 9.62
N SER A 79 13.54 3.76 9.54
CA SER A 79 13.66 2.39 9.99
C SER A 79 12.63 1.47 9.34
N GLU A 80 12.90 0.17 9.39
CA GLU A 80 11.93 -0.87 9.03
C GLU A 80 10.61 -0.72 9.78
N GLN A 81 10.66 -0.46 11.10
CA GLN A 81 9.46 -0.28 11.90
C GLN A 81 8.59 0.87 11.39
N ALA A 82 9.20 1.99 10.96
CA ALA A 82 8.45 3.11 10.39
C ALA A 82 7.74 2.73 9.07
N VAL A 83 8.36 1.85 8.27
CA VAL A 83 7.75 1.30 7.05
C VAL A 83 6.59 0.37 7.39
N ILE A 84 6.74 -0.48 8.41
CA ILE A 84 5.69 -1.38 8.89
C ILE A 84 4.49 -0.57 9.43
N ASP A 85 4.73 0.44 10.25
CA ASP A 85 3.67 1.31 10.79
C ASP A 85 2.91 2.02 9.66
N LEU A 86 3.63 2.45 8.63
CA LEU A 86 3.05 3.06 7.44
C LEU A 86 2.16 2.08 6.66
N HIS A 87 2.59 0.83 6.51
CA HIS A 87 1.79 -0.22 5.88
C HIS A 87 0.43 -0.36 6.56
N PHE A 88 0.42 -0.49 7.89
CA PHE A 88 -0.84 -0.61 8.65
C PHE A 88 -1.70 0.64 8.58
N ARG A 89 -1.09 1.83 8.54
CA ARG A 89 -1.84 3.07 8.31
C ARG A 89 -2.56 3.07 6.96
N TYR A 90 -1.91 2.61 5.88
CA TYR A 90 -2.56 2.51 4.57
C TYR A 90 -3.73 1.52 4.57
N LEU A 91 -3.62 0.41 5.28
CA LEU A 91 -4.73 -0.53 5.45
C LEU A 91 -5.91 0.10 6.20
N ASP A 92 -5.64 0.82 7.30
CA ASP A 92 -6.67 1.52 8.06
C ASP A 92 -7.38 2.60 7.22
N ASP A 93 -6.62 3.39 6.45
CA ASP A 93 -7.17 4.38 5.53
C ASP A 93 -8.07 3.75 4.46
N ALA A 94 -7.66 2.60 3.90
CA ALA A 94 -8.46 1.86 2.93
C ALA A 94 -9.76 1.32 3.54
N VAL A 95 -9.69 0.79 4.78
CA VAL A 95 -10.87 0.32 5.52
C VAL A 95 -11.82 1.48 5.82
N LYS A 96 -11.30 2.63 6.25
CA LYS A 96 -12.09 3.84 6.49
C LYS A 96 -12.76 4.34 5.22
N ALA A 97 -12.05 4.39 4.10
CA ALA A 97 -12.59 4.79 2.81
C ALA A 97 -13.70 3.84 2.33
N ALA A 98 -13.53 2.52 2.50
CA ALA A 98 -14.55 1.54 2.18
C ALA A 98 -15.81 1.72 3.04
N LYS A 99 -15.65 1.92 4.35
CA LYS A 99 -16.77 2.21 5.27
C LYS A 99 -17.50 3.51 4.92
N ALA A 100 -16.78 4.54 4.49
CA ALA A 100 -17.37 5.81 4.08
C ALA A 100 -18.22 5.64 2.81
N LYS A 101 -17.74 4.91 1.80
CA LYS A 101 -18.50 4.61 0.58
C LYS A 101 -19.80 3.83 0.85
N GLY A 102 -19.80 2.99 1.90
CA GLY A 102 -20.99 2.27 2.36
C GLY A 102 -22.04 3.15 3.06
N LYS A 103 -21.69 4.37 3.51
CA LYS A 103 -22.62 5.31 4.16
C LYS A 103 -23.31 6.30 3.21
N THR A 104 -22.92 6.31 1.93
CA THR A 104 -23.48 7.19 0.88
C THR A 104 -24.67 6.57 0.13
N LYS A 105 -25.29 5.50 0.64
CA LYS A 105 -26.44 4.85 0.00
C LYS A 105 -27.82 5.13 0.60
N ASP A 106 -27.95 6.05 1.56
CA ASP A 106 -29.24 6.38 2.20
C ASP A 106 -29.45 7.90 2.40
N LYS A 107 -29.15 8.72 1.39
CA LYS A 107 -29.64 10.12 1.33
C LYS A 107 -29.74 10.55 -0.12
N ASP A 108 -30.82 10.16 -0.78
CA ASP A 108 -31.44 10.81 -1.94
C ASP A 108 -32.76 10.07 -2.19
N ASP A 109 -33.82 10.46 -1.46
CA ASP A 109 -35.25 10.30 -1.82
C ASP A 109 -36.14 10.58 -0.58
N ASP A 110 -36.13 11.83 -0.10
CA ASP A 110 -37.19 12.33 0.79
C ASP A 110 -37.57 13.76 0.39
N ASP A 111 -37.71 13.98 -0.92
CA ASP A 111 -38.46 15.11 -1.49
C ASP A 111 -39.90 14.64 -1.77
N LEU A 112 -40.54 14.02 -0.77
CA LEU A 112 -41.98 13.74 -0.79
C LEU A 112 -42.74 15.05 -0.59
N ASP A 113 -42.95 15.70 -1.72
CA ASP A 113 -43.86 16.80 -1.97
C ASP A 113 -45.30 16.38 -1.66
N PHE A 114 -45.77 16.55 -0.41
CA PHE A 114 -47.19 16.55 -0.04
C PHE A 114 -47.47 17.38 1.21
N VAL A 115 -47.60 18.71 1.04
CA VAL A 115 -48.49 19.61 1.81
C VAL A 115 -48.88 20.73 0.84
N LYS A 116 -49.97 20.64 0.06
CA LYS A 116 -51.40 20.71 0.43
C LYS A 116 -52.27 20.19 -0.70
#